data_AF-A0A4R5J1C2-F1
#
_entry.id   AF-A0A4R5J1C2-F1
#
_cell.length_a   1.000
_cell.length_b   1.000
_cell.length_c   1.000
_cell.angle_alpha   90.00
_cell.angle_beta   90.00
_cell.angle_gamma   90.00
#
_symmetry.space_group_name_H-M   'P 1'
#
loop_
_entity.id
_entity.type
_entity.pdbx_description
1 polymer ?
#
loop_
_entity_poly.entity_id
_entity_poly.type
_entity_poly.pdbx_seq_one_letter_code
_entity_poly.pdbx_strand_id
1 'polypeptide(L)'
;MAAVYSLVPGAPRSASAAPVTIEVRNFTAPTQCTEEDNVSFVLSSPAIQRFRVEALHPPYLGKVRELRYPPPDFSNCDFGENSPRADPGRRFEPRKVRIYDGPDLAIEGNTYETFWRTRSVPVAVWGSVYQEFHLLQFYVKHSHAGKLRETQVLVLYPPDGYWRAKPLPAAPASSNSYGSSFLIGPITEAGRPVVEIADIDIDPKGRTIRLRFIAGGEASVRLIEVSRERTALDVTFEPSYRSSNKSAAADMSGFAMLRSMYVADDNADISRVEWRDAAGRAHHTSVAETTALQARSVRFGRVVPSRHNTDAPDIRFDAFDGPP
;
A
#
# COMPACT_ATOMS: atom_id res chain seq x y z
N MET A 1 44.56 -38.70 -39.45
CA MET A 1 43.23 -38.39 -38.87
C MET A 1 43.44 -37.76 -37.51
N ALA A 2 43.26 -36.44 -37.39
CA ALA A 2 43.35 -35.74 -36.11
C ALA A 2 41.95 -35.23 -35.77
N ALA A 3 41.38 -35.71 -34.65
CA ALA A 3 40.07 -35.31 -34.16
C ALA A 3 40.21 -33.98 -33.40
N VAL A 4 39.56 -32.94 -33.90
CA VAL A 4 39.46 -31.65 -33.22
C VAL A 4 38.24 -31.71 -32.28
N TYR A 5 38.47 -31.69 -30.98
CA TYR A 5 37.41 -31.52 -29.99
C TYR A 5 37.06 -30.04 -29.86
N SER A 6 35.85 -29.67 -30.28
CA SER A 6 35.29 -28.35 -30.05
C SER A 6 34.88 -28.21 -28.58
N LEU A 7 35.54 -27.30 -27.86
CA LEU A 7 35.11 -26.82 -26.55
C LEU A 7 33.82 -26.00 -26.71
N VAL A 8 32.72 -26.48 -26.15
CA VAL A 8 31.47 -25.73 -26.02
C VAL A 8 31.66 -24.69 -24.90
N PRO A 9 31.47 -23.38 -25.16
CA PRO A 9 31.50 -22.38 -24.10
C PRO A 9 30.30 -22.59 -23.17
N GLY A 10 30.59 -22.74 -21.88
CA GLY A 10 29.56 -22.85 -20.84
C GLY A 10 28.66 -21.61 -20.82
N ALA A 11 27.36 -21.82 -20.81
CA ALA A 11 26.37 -20.76 -20.67
C ALA A 11 26.68 -19.92 -19.41
N PRO A 12 26.65 -18.57 -19.48
CA PRO A 12 26.83 -17.74 -18.30
C PRO A 12 25.71 -18.07 -17.32
N ARG A 13 26.10 -18.55 -16.13
CA ARG A 13 25.21 -18.59 -14.97
C ARG A 13 24.82 -17.14 -14.68
N SER A 14 23.57 -16.76 -14.92
CA SER A 14 23.02 -15.54 -14.35
C SER A 14 23.25 -15.59 -12.84
N ALA A 15 24.17 -14.77 -12.36
CA ALA A 15 24.29 -14.52 -10.94
C ALA A 15 22.99 -13.85 -10.52
N SER A 16 22.10 -14.59 -9.85
CA SER A 16 20.99 -13.95 -9.14
C SER A 16 21.61 -13.00 -8.14
N ALA A 17 21.34 -11.70 -8.27
CA ALA A 17 21.75 -10.70 -7.30
C ALA A 17 21.28 -11.15 -5.90
N ALA A 18 22.10 -10.88 -4.88
CA ALA A 18 21.72 -11.18 -3.51
C ALA A 18 20.44 -10.37 -3.15
N PRO A 19 19.46 -10.97 -2.45
CA PRO A 19 18.23 -10.27 -2.09
C PRO A 19 18.53 -8.97 -1.34
N VAL A 20 17.90 -7.86 -1.77
CA VAL A 20 18.08 -6.57 -1.11
C VAL A 20 17.47 -6.62 0.29
N THR A 21 18.23 -6.14 1.27
CA THR A 21 17.72 -5.86 2.61
C THR A 21 17.45 -4.36 2.69
N ILE A 22 16.32 -4.00 3.30
CA ILE A 22 15.88 -2.61 3.46
C ILE A 22 15.81 -2.25 4.94
N GLU A 23 16.01 -0.98 5.25
CA GLU A 23 15.80 -0.44 6.59
C GLU A 23 14.32 -0.06 6.73
N VAL A 24 13.72 -0.51 7.83
CA VAL A 24 12.37 -0.12 8.25
C VAL A 24 12.51 0.69 9.54
N ARG A 25 12.08 1.96 9.53
CA ARG A 25 12.15 2.85 10.70
C ARG A 25 10.74 3.19 11.18
N ASN A 26 10.54 3.14 12.49
CA ASN A 26 9.27 3.46 13.12
C ASN A 26 9.22 4.93 13.57
N PHE A 27 8.14 5.60 13.19
CA PHE A 27 7.79 6.98 13.59
C PHE A 27 6.43 7.01 14.27
N THR A 28 6.03 5.90 14.92
CA THR A 28 4.76 5.82 15.65
C THR A 28 4.78 6.77 16.83
N ALA A 29 3.72 7.59 16.95
CA ALA A 29 3.46 8.43 18.11
C ALA A 29 2.35 7.79 18.96
N PRO A 30 2.38 7.89 20.30
CA PRO A 30 1.30 7.40 21.14
C PRO A 30 0.03 8.24 20.96
N THR A 31 -1.13 7.60 20.94
CA THR A 31 -2.45 8.26 20.94
C THR A 31 -3.44 7.44 21.77
N GLN A 32 -4.57 8.07 22.11
CA GLN A 32 -5.72 7.39 22.71
C GLN A 32 -6.88 7.21 21.71
N CYS A 33 -6.77 7.78 20.52
CA CYS A 33 -7.77 7.66 19.46
C CYS A 33 -7.31 6.72 18.36
N THR A 34 -8.05 5.64 18.14
CA THR A 34 -7.74 4.63 17.14
C THR A 34 -8.12 5.02 15.70
N GLU A 35 -8.60 6.24 15.45
CA GLU A 35 -8.81 6.78 14.09
C GLU A 35 -7.70 7.75 13.68
N GLU A 36 -6.85 8.15 14.62
CA GLU A 36 -5.66 8.93 14.28
C GLU A 36 -4.64 7.98 13.64
N ASP A 37 -4.22 8.21 12.39
CA ASP A 37 -3.07 7.45 11.88
C ASP A 37 -1.77 7.94 12.55
N ASN A 38 -1.54 7.41 13.74
CA ASN A 38 -0.40 7.68 14.60
C ASN A 38 0.78 6.75 14.29
N VAL A 39 0.57 5.69 13.50
CA VAL A 39 1.62 4.74 13.11
C VAL A 39 2.18 5.09 11.74
N SER A 40 3.50 5.20 11.66
CA SER A 40 4.22 5.40 10.40
C SER A 40 5.49 4.54 10.39
N PHE A 41 5.61 3.63 9.41
CA PHE A 41 6.83 2.86 9.17
C PHE A 41 7.40 3.21 7.81
N VAL A 42 8.61 3.79 7.79
CA VAL A 42 9.31 4.18 6.56
C VAL A 42 10.19 3.04 6.10
N LEU A 43 10.09 2.70 4.82
CA LEU A 43 10.94 1.71 4.15
C LEU A 43 11.96 2.44 3.28
N SER A 44 13.24 2.18 3.51
CA SER A 44 14.34 2.85 2.83
C SER A 44 15.46 1.91 2.40
N SER A 45 16.14 2.28 1.33
CA SER A 45 17.30 1.58 0.77
C SER A 45 18.15 2.60 0.00
N PRO A 46 19.49 2.45 -0.05
CA PRO A 46 20.33 3.29 -0.92
C PRO A 46 19.87 3.29 -2.38
N ALA A 47 19.45 2.12 -2.86
CA ALA A 47 18.81 1.95 -4.16
C ALA A 47 17.80 0.80 -4.14
N ILE A 48 16.69 0.96 -4.84
CA ILE A 48 15.68 -0.08 -5.03
C ILE A 48 15.09 0.04 -6.43
N GLN A 49 14.95 -1.09 -7.12
CA GLN A 49 14.37 -1.17 -8.46
C GLN A 49 12.97 -1.78 -8.39
N ARG A 50 12.79 -2.85 -7.59
CA ARG A 50 11.51 -3.55 -7.48
C ARG A 50 11.21 -3.98 -6.06
N PHE A 51 9.94 -4.12 -5.77
CA PHE A 51 9.41 -4.76 -4.57
C PHE A 51 7.96 -5.15 -4.79
N ARG A 52 7.39 -5.87 -3.83
CA ARG A 52 5.99 -6.28 -3.82
C ARG A 52 5.29 -5.78 -2.56
N VAL A 53 4.02 -5.40 -2.73
CA VAL A 53 3.10 -5.09 -1.62
C VAL A 53 1.94 -6.06 -1.66
N GLU A 54 1.59 -6.65 -0.51
CA GLU A 54 0.47 -7.58 -0.41
C GLU A 54 -0.45 -7.21 0.75
N ALA A 55 -1.76 -7.23 0.48
CA ALA A 55 -2.79 -7.20 1.50
C ALA A 55 -3.29 -8.62 1.77
N LEU A 56 -3.16 -9.06 3.02
CA LEU A 56 -3.42 -10.42 3.48
C LEU A 56 -4.51 -10.42 4.55
N HIS A 57 -5.33 -11.45 4.62
CA HIS A 57 -6.21 -11.60 5.79
C HIS A 57 -5.38 -11.78 7.07
N PRO A 58 -5.84 -11.23 8.21
CA PRO A 58 -5.18 -11.48 9.48
C PRO A 58 -5.27 -12.98 9.85
N PRO A 59 -4.23 -13.55 10.49
CA PRO A 59 -4.12 -14.99 10.74
C PRO A 59 -5.20 -15.54 11.68
N TYR A 60 -5.86 -14.67 12.45
CA TYR A 60 -6.96 -15.06 13.33
C TYR A 60 -8.31 -15.12 12.62
N LEU A 61 -8.46 -14.58 11.41
CA LEU A 61 -9.78 -14.35 10.79
C LEU A 61 -10.62 -15.63 10.69
N GLY A 62 -10.00 -16.75 10.31
CA GLY A 62 -10.69 -18.05 10.22
C GLY A 62 -11.16 -18.63 11.55
N LYS A 63 -10.74 -18.06 12.69
CA LYS A 63 -11.17 -18.46 14.04
C LYS A 63 -12.29 -17.56 14.57
N VAL A 64 -12.55 -16.42 13.93
CA VAL A 64 -13.63 -15.52 14.32
C VAL A 64 -14.93 -16.09 13.76
N ARG A 65 -15.91 -16.33 14.64
CA ARG A 65 -17.17 -17.00 14.27
C ARG A 65 -18.19 -16.03 13.72
N GLU A 66 -18.05 -14.75 14.04
CA GLU A 66 -18.91 -13.67 13.62
C GLU A 66 -18.66 -13.29 12.15
N LEU A 67 -19.73 -13.17 11.37
CA LEU A 67 -19.71 -12.67 9.99
C LEU A 67 -19.97 -11.15 9.90
N ARG A 68 -20.33 -10.55 11.03
CA ARG A 68 -20.48 -9.10 11.22
C ARG A 68 -19.77 -8.72 12.49
N TYR A 69 -18.85 -7.79 12.37
CA TYR A 69 -18.08 -7.31 13.50
C TYR A 69 -18.82 -6.16 14.19
N PRO A 70 -18.58 -5.94 15.49
CA PRO A 70 -19.01 -4.72 16.16
C PRO A 70 -18.54 -3.48 15.38
N PRO A 71 -19.23 -2.33 15.52
CA PRO A 71 -18.73 -1.09 14.97
C PRO A 71 -17.36 -0.76 15.59
N PRO A 72 -16.47 -0.05 14.87
CA PRO A 72 -15.17 0.33 15.39
C PRO A 72 -15.27 1.13 16.69
N ASP A 73 -14.40 0.84 17.66
CA ASP A 73 -14.32 1.57 18.91
C ASP A 73 -13.62 2.93 18.74
N PHE A 74 -14.39 4.00 18.54
CA PHE A 74 -13.85 5.36 18.45
C PHE A 74 -13.76 6.09 19.81
N SER A 75 -13.69 5.37 20.92
CA SER A 75 -13.50 5.99 22.24
C SER A 75 -12.29 6.93 22.22
N ASN A 76 -12.44 8.12 22.80
CA ASN A 76 -11.42 9.18 22.87
C ASN A 76 -11.03 9.82 21.51
N CYS A 77 -11.76 9.53 20.43
CA CYS A 77 -11.65 10.27 19.19
C CYS A 77 -12.52 11.54 19.21
N ASP A 78 -11.93 12.67 18.84
CA ASP A 78 -12.63 13.95 18.65
C ASP A 78 -12.75 14.24 17.15
N PHE A 79 -13.98 14.14 16.67
CA PHE A 79 -14.38 14.43 15.30
C PHE A 79 -15.00 15.83 15.13
N GLY A 80 -14.92 16.69 16.16
CA GLY A 80 -15.44 18.04 16.09
C GLY A 80 -14.73 18.89 15.03
N GLU A 81 -15.45 19.87 14.45
CA GLU A 81 -14.91 20.79 13.44
C GLU A 81 -13.72 21.64 13.94
N ASN A 82 -13.59 21.78 15.27
CA ASN A 82 -12.48 22.49 15.93
C ASN A 82 -11.39 21.55 16.46
N SER A 83 -11.48 20.25 16.19
CA SER A 83 -10.43 19.29 16.49
C SER A 83 -9.19 19.69 15.68
N PRO A 84 -7.96 19.61 16.25
CA PRO A 84 -6.73 19.72 15.48
C PRO A 84 -6.63 18.71 14.31
N ARG A 85 -7.53 17.72 14.31
CA ARG A 85 -7.71 16.66 13.29
C ARG A 85 -8.64 17.07 12.13
N ALA A 86 -9.35 18.19 12.24
CA ALA A 86 -10.18 18.67 11.14
C ALA A 86 -9.25 19.12 10.01
N ASP A 87 -9.05 18.24 9.04
CA ASP A 87 -8.38 18.57 7.78
C ASP A 87 -8.97 19.89 7.27
N PRO A 88 -8.15 20.83 6.77
CA PRO A 88 -8.63 22.12 6.30
C PRO A 88 -9.54 21.87 5.09
N GLY A 89 -10.82 21.64 5.34
CA GLY A 89 -11.78 21.09 4.38
C GLY A 89 -12.02 22.07 3.26
N ARG A 90 -11.20 21.97 2.21
CA ARG A 90 -11.38 22.73 0.98
C ARG A 90 -12.60 22.16 0.29
N ARG A 91 -13.45 23.03 -0.23
CA ARG A 91 -14.71 22.65 -0.89
C ARG A 91 -14.49 22.42 -2.37
N PHE A 92 -15.15 21.40 -2.91
CA PHE A 92 -15.14 21.03 -4.32
C PHE A 92 -16.55 20.60 -4.73
N GLU A 93 -16.79 20.58 -6.04
CA GLU A 93 -18.01 20.02 -6.59
C GLU A 93 -17.95 18.48 -6.56
N PRO A 94 -18.84 17.80 -5.80
CA PRO A 94 -18.81 16.36 -5.71
C PRO A 94 -19.06 15.70 -7.06
N ARG A 95 -18.25 14.71 -7.39
CA ARG A 95 -18.35 14.02 -8.68
C ARG A 95 -17.94 12.57 -8.53
N LYS A 96 -18.70 11.67 -9.13
CA LYS A 96 -18.35 10.25 -9.23
C LYS A 96 -18.48 9.80 -10.68
N VAL A 97 -17.42 9.25 -11.25
CA VAL A 97 -17.37 8.84 -12.66
C VAL A 97 -16.82 7.42 -12.76
N ARG A 98 -17.55 6.52 -13.43
CA ARG A 98 -17.01 5.24 -13.89
C ARG A 98 -16.13 5.51 -15.11
N ILE A 99 -14.82 5.58 -14.91
CA ILE A 99 -13.84 5.92 -15.95
C ILE A 99 -13.41 4.72 -16.79
N TYR A 100 -13.60 3.51 -16.27
CA TYR A 100 -13.40 2.26 -17.00
C TYR A 100 -14.37 1.18 -16.51
N ASP A 101 -14.90 0.40 -17.44
CA ASP A 101 -15.81 -0.71 -17.14
C ASP A 101 -15.56 -1.89 -18.08
N GLY A 102 -14.66 -2.79 -17.66
CA GLY A 102 -14.26 -3.98 -18.40
C GLY A 102 -14.95 -5.27 -17.92
N PRO A 103 -14.59 -6.43 -18.51
CA PRO A 103 -15.18 -7.72 -18.14
C PRO A 103 -14.77 -8.20 -16.74
N ASP A 104 -13.58 -7.85 -16.27
CA ASP A 104 -12.95 -8.36 -15.04
C ASP A 104 -12.51 -7.25 -14.06
N LEU A 105 -12.36 -6.02 -14.56
CA LEU A 105 -11.95 -4.85 -13.80
C LEU A 105 -12.83 -3.65 -14.17
N ALA A 106 -13.17 -2.84 -13.17
CA ALA A 106 -13.78 -1.54 -13.37
C ALA A 106 -13.10 -0.50 -12.47
N ILE A 107 -13.08 0.76 -12.91
CA ILE A 107 -12.40 1.86 -12.21
C ILE A 107 -13.37 3.03 -12.09
N GLU A 108 -13.44 3.59 -10.88
CA GLU A 108 -14.20 4.79 -10.59
C GLU A 108 -13.26 5.90 -10.08
N GLY A 109 -13.45 7.12 -10.56
CA GLY A 109 -12.85 8.32 -9.99
C GLY A 109 -13.89 9.11 -9.19
N ASN A 110 -13.50 9.58 -8.02
CA ASN A 110 -14.36 10.32 -7.09
C ASN A 110 -13.70 11.65 -6.69
N THR A 111 -14.50 12.71 -6.70
CA THR A 111 -14.24 14.02 -6.12
C THR A 111 -15.23 14.18 -4.97
N TYR A 112 -14.72 14.37 -3.76
CA TYR A 112 -15.52 14.60 -2.55
C TYR A 112 -15.86 16.08 -2.39
N GLU A 113 -16.95 16.37 -1.68
CA GLU A 113 -17.34 17.75 -1.35
C GLU A 113 -16.25 18.48 -0.58
N THR A 114 -15.58 17.77 0.34
CA THR A 114 -14.44 18.30 1.09
C THR A 114 -13.20 17.43 0.89
N PHE A 115 -12.06 18.09 0.76
CA PHE A 115 -10.75 17.43 0.77
C PHE A 115 -9.69 18.37 1.31
N TRP A 116 -8.63 17.81 1.89
CA TRP A 116 -7.65 18.59 2.64
C TRP A 116 -6.63 19.31 1.74
N ARG A 117 -6.38 18.78 0.53
CA ARG A 117 -5.53 19.42 -0.49
C ARG A 117 -6.36 19.98 -1.63
N THR A 118 -5.90 21.08 -2.20
CA THR A 118 -6.41 21.65 -3.47
C THR A 118 -5.72 21.08 -4.70
N ARG A 119 -4.74 20.18 -4.53
CA ARG A 119 -3.95 19.66 -5.65
C ARG A 119 -4.80 18.73 -6.52
N SER A 120 -4.80 19.00 -7.82
CA SER A 120 -5.39 18.14 -8.85
C SER A 120 -4.28 17.39 -9.60
N VAL A 121 -4.40 16.07 -9.67
CA VAL A 121 -3.45 15.20 -10.39
C VAL A 121 -4.15 14.67 -11.65
N PRO A 122 -3.61 14.92 -12.86
CA PRO A 122 -4.14 14.34 -14.09
C PRO A 122 -4.11 12.81 -14.05
N VAL A 123 -5.21 12.18 -14.46
CA VAL A 123 -5.36 10.72 -14.56
C VAL A 123 -5.72 10.35 -15.99
N ALA A 124 -4.81 9.71 -16.70
CA ALA A 124 -5.05 9.19 -18.03
C ALA A 124 -5.53 7.72 -17.97
N VAL A 125 -6.61 7.42 -18.69
CA VAL A 125 -7.10 6.05 -18.89
C VAL A 125 -7.51 5.91 -20.36
N TRP A 126 -6.80 5.05 -21.12
CA TRP A 126 -7.05 4.82 -22.55
C TRP A 126 -7.18 6.10 -23.39
N GLY A 127 -6.27 7.06 -23.17
CA GLY A 127 -6.23 8.32 -23.93
C GLY A 127 -7.25 9.38 -23.47
N SER A 128 -8.18 9.05 -22.58
CA SER A 128 -9.00 10.05 -21.88
C SER A 128 -8.24 10.57 -20.66
N VAL A 129 -8.21 11.89 -20.47
CA VAL A 129 -7.60 12.51 -19.29
C VAL A 129 -8.69 13.07 -18.40
N TYR A 130 -8.62 12.71 -17.12
CA TYR A 130 -9.47 13.20 -16.06
C TYR A 130 -8.66 14.03 -15.08
N GLN A 131 -9.32 14.92 -14.35
CA GLN A 131 -8.71 15.77 -13.34
C GLN A 131 -9.55 15.74 -12.05
N GLU A 132 -9.01 16.31 -10.99
CA GLU A 132 -9.71 16.61 -9.73
C GLU A 132 -10.27 15.38 -9.02
N PHE A 133 -9.74 14.19 -9.27
CA PHE A 133 -10.07 13.01 -8.48
C PHE A 133 -9.31 13.03 -7.16
N HIS A 134 -10.05 12.94 -6.05
CA HIS A 134 -9.51 12.71 -4.71
C HIS A 134 -9.29 11.22 -4.45
N LEU A 135 -10.06 10.34 -5.10
CA LEU A 135 -9.96 8.89 -4.94
C LEU A 135 -10.20 8.17 -6.26
N LEU A 136 -9.29 7.28 -6.61
CA LEU A 136 -9.47 6.23 -7.62
C LEU A 136 -9.80 4.92 -6.91
N GLN A 137 -10.84 4.23 -7.36
CA GLN A 137 -11.32 2.97 -6.80
C GLN A 137 -11.31 1.89 -7.87
N PHE A 138 -10.64 0.77 -7.57
CA PHE A 138 -10.53 -0.38 -8.47
C PHE A 138 -11.40 -1.53 -7.97
N TYR A 139 -12.27 -2.00 -8.85
CA TYR A 139 -13.23 -3.07 -8.59
C TYR A 139 -12.91 -4.29 -9.44
N VAL A 140 -12.77 -5.45 -8.83
CA VAL A 140 -12.70 -6.72 -9.57
C VAL A 140 -14.08 -7.34 -9.69
N LYS A 141 -14.35 -7.91 -10.87
CA LYS A 141 -15.57 -8.65 -11.15
C LYS A 141 -15.29 -10.14 -11.00
N HIS A 142 -16.04 -10.81 -10.13
CA HIS A 142 -15.84 -12.22 -9.81
C HIS A 142 -17.16 -12.90 -9.45
N SER A 143 -17.20 -14.23 -9.53
CA SER A 143 -18.37 -14.99 -9.09
C SER A 143 -18.40 -15.12 -7.57
N HIS A 144 -19.54 -14.81 -6.96
CA HIS A 144 -19.81 -14.98 -5.54
C HIS A 144 -21.22 -15.53 -5.36
N ALA A 145 -21.35 -16.71 -4.76
CA ALA A 145 -22.63 -17.42 -4.60
C ALA A 145 -23.45 -17.54 -5.90
N GLY A 146 -22.76 -17.84 -7.02
CA GLY A 146 -23.38 -18.02 -8.33
C GLY A 146 -23.78 -16.71 -9.04
N LYS A 147 -23.47 -15.54 -8.48
CA LYS A 147 -23.75 -14.23 -9.08
C LYS A 147 -22.46 -13.47 -9.38
N LEU A 148 -22.43 -12.74 -10.49
CA LEU A 148 -21.34 -11.81 -10.77
C LEU A 148 -21.38 -10.67 -9.74
N ARG A 149 -20.22 -10.35 -9.19
CA ARG A 149 -20.06 -9.34 -8.16
C ARG A 149 -18.85 -8.46 -8.41
N GLU A 150 -19.06 -7.17 -8.28
CA GLU A 150 -17.98 -6.18 -8.23
C GLU A 150 -17.54 -6.00 -6.77
N THR A 151 -16.24 -6.07 -6.53
CA THR A 151 -15.67 -5.85 -5.20
C THR A 151 -14.49 -4.92 -5.30
N GLN A 152 -14.56 -3.82 -4.55
CA GLN A 152 -13.46 -2.89 -4.44
C GLN A 152 -12.31 -3.55 -3.69
N VAL A 153 -11.11 -3.53 -4.25
CA VAL A 153 -9.93 -4.22 -3.67
C VAL A 153 -8.71 -3.33 -3.57
N LEU A 154 -8.71 -2.18 -4.24
CA LEU A 154 -7.61 -1.24 -4.25
C LEU A 154 -8.18 0.17 -4.40
N VAL A 155 -7.58 1.11 -3.68
CA VAL A 155 -7.79 2.54 -3.86
C VAL A 155 -6.47 3.28 -3.90
N LEU A 156 -6.45 4.40 -4.62
CA LEU A 156 -5.36 5.36 -4.66
C LEU A 156 -5.95 6.75 -4.48
N TYR A 157 -5.38 7.57 -3.63
CA TYR A 157 -5.69 9.00 -3.47
C TYR A 157 -4.68 9.81 -4.29
N PRO A 158 -5.01 10.25 -5.52
CA PRO A 158 -4.03 10.93 -6.38
C PRO A 158 -3.35 12.16 -5.74
N PRO A 159 -4.07 13.04 -5.01
CA PRO A 159 -3.45 14.26 -4.50
C PRO A 159 -2.42 14.06 -3.40
N ASP A 160 -2.44 12.96 -2.63
CA ASP A 160 -1.50 12.72 -1.52
C ASP A 160 -0.72 11.39 -1.62
N GLY A 161 -1.11 10.51 -2.54
CA GLY A 161 -0.39 9.29 -2.88
C GLY A 161 -0.72 8.08 -2.01
N TYR A 162 -1.71 8.19 -1.12
CA TYR A 162 -2.11 7.07 -0.26
C TYR A 162 -2.76 5.96 -1.06
N TRP A 163 -2.43 4.72 -0.70
CA TRP A 163 -3.05 3.51 -1.21
C TRP A 163 -3.69 2.74 -0.08
N ARG A 164 -4.79 2.04 -0.36
CA ARG A 164 -5.28 0.95 0.49
C ARG A 164 -5.63 -0.24 -0.39
N ALA A 165 -5.25 -1.43 0.04
CA ALA A 165 -5.53 -2.67 -0.66
C ALA A 165 -6.19 -3.65 0.30
N LYS A 166 -7.04 -4.54 -0.22
CA LYS A 166 -7.63 -5.65 0.54
C LYS A 166 -7.85 -6.87 -0.35
N PRO A 167 -7.73 -8.09 0.18
CA PRO A 167 -8.12 -9.31 -0.54
C PRO A 167 -9.64 -9.32 -0.79
N LEU A 168 -10.10 -10.23 -1.64
CA LEU A 168 -11.51 -10.58 -1.67
C LEU A 168 -11.95 -11.04 -0.26
N PRO A 169 -13.18 -10.71 0.16
CA PRO A 169 -13.71 -11.14 1.46
C PRO A 169 -13.54 -12.65 1.66
N ALA A 170 -13.13 -13.05 2.88
CA ALA A 170 -13.10 -14.46 3.25
C ALA A 170 -14.52 -15.04 3.19
N ALA A 171 -14.69 -16.28 2.71
CA ALA A 171 -16.01 -16.89 2.69
C ALA A 171 -16.46 -17.25 4.12
N PRO A 172 -17.74 -17.05 4.47
CA PRO A 172 -18.87 -16.61 3.64
C PRO A 172 -19.13 -15.09 3.67
N ALA A 173 -18.22 -14.28 4.23
CA ALA A 173 -18.40 -12.83 4.31
C ALA A 173 -18.56 -12.23 2.92
N SER A 174 -19.41 -11.21 2.84
CA SER A 174 -19.68 -10.49 1.61
C SER A 174 -18.79 -9.25 1.48
N SER A 175 -18.25 -8.68 2.55
CA SER A 175 -17.37 -7.53 2.51
C SER A 175 -16.27 -7.67 3.54
N ASN A 176 -15.25 -6.83 3.39
CA ASN A 176 -14.21 -6.62 4.37
C ASN A 176 -13.81 -5.13 4.41
N SER A 177 -13.32 -4.71 5.56
CA SER A 177 -12.86 -3.33 5.77
C SER A 177 -11.49 -3.09 5.11
N TYR A 178 -11.17 -1.83 4.85
CA TYR A 178 -9.76 -1.44 4.79
C TYR A 178 -9.27 -1.20 6.21
N GLY A 179 -7.95 -1.17 6.39
CA GLY A 179 -7.33 -0.64 7.59
C GLY A 179 -6.18 0.26 7.18
N SER A 180 -4.95 -0.26 7.34
CA SER A 180 -3.72 0.47 7.01
C SER A 180 -3.68 0.95 5.56
N SER A 181 -3.01 2.10 5.40
CA SER A 181 -2.63 2.64 4.11
C SER A 181 -1.13 2.43 3.86
N PHE A 182 -0.73 2.57 2.60
CA PHE A 182 0.69 2.64 2.25
C PHE A 182 0.95 3.67 1.16
N LEU A 183 2.21 4.09 1.06
CA LEU A 183 2.74 5.04 0.08
C LEU A 183 3.77 4.32 -0.80
N ILE A 184 3.81 4.67 -2.09
CA ILE A 184 4.79 4.16 -3.06
C ILE A 184 5.39 5.36 -3.79
N GLY A 185 6.70 5.56 -3.66
CA GLY A 185 7.44 6.64 -4.29
C GLY A 185 8.24 7.49 -3.32
N PRO A 186 8.80 8.62 -3.78
CA PRO A 186 9.55 9.55 -2.95
C PRO A 186 8.63 10.20 -1.91
N ILE A 187 8.81 9.82 -0.65
CA ILE A 187 8.02 10.37 0.46
C ILE A 187 8.58 11.73 0.90
N THR A 188 7.66 12.67 1.10
CA THR A 188 7.93 13.99 1.69
C THR A 188 6.89 14.31 2.77
N GLU A 189 7.19 15.31 3.60
CA GLU A 189 6.24 15.86 4.59
C GLU A 189 5.52 17.08 4.03
N ALA A 190 4.21 17.14 4.24
CA ALA A 190 3.37 18.30 3.96
C ALA A 190 2.32 18.50 5.08
N GLY A 191 2.77 18.39 6.33
CA GLY A 191 1.92 18.31 7.54
C GLY A 191 1.51 16.87 7.89
N ARG A 192 1.49 16.00 6.87
CA ARG A 192 1.52 14.54 6.97
C ARG A 192 2.37 13.96 5.84
N PRO A 193 2.78 12.69 5.90
CA PRO A 193 3.52 12.06 4.81
C PRO A 193 2.72 12.05 3.51
N VAL A 194 3.35 12.38 2.39
CA VAL A 194 2.74 12.35 1.05
C VAL A 194 3.73 11.85 0.01
N VAL A 195 3.21 11.37 -1.12
CA VAL A 195 3.97 11.20 -2.35
C VAL A 195 3.44 12.20 -3.38
N GLU A 196 4.32 13.07 -3.86
CA GLU A 196 3.98 14.12 -4.81
C GLU A 196 3.91 13.56 -6.24
N ILE A 197 2.71 13.15 -6.66
CA ILE A 197 2.44 12.59 -7.99
C ILE A 197 2.18 13.73 -8.99
N ALA A 198 2.93 13.74 -10.08
CA ALA A 198 2.76 14.66 -11.20
C ALA A 198 1.54 14.30 -12.04
N ASP A 199 1.42 13.02 -12.39
CA ASP A 199 0.30 12.45 -13.13
C ASP A 199 0.26 10.92 -13.00
N ILE A 200 -0.86 10.36 -13.40
CA ILE A 200 -1.14 8.93 -13.36
C ILE A 200 -1.57 8.46 -14.75
N ASP A 201 -0.95 7.40 -15.26
CA ASP A 201 -1.39 6.69 -16.47
C ASP A 201 -1.83 5.26 -16.10
N ILE A 202 -3.04 4.90 -16.48
CA ILE A 202 -3.61 3.58 -16.18
C ILE A 202 -3.80 2.81 -17.47
N ASP A 203 -3.19 1.63 -17.54
CA ASP A 203 -3.52 0.57 -18.49
C ASP A 203 -4.40 -0.48 -17.80
N PRO A 204 -5.72 -0.44 -17.99
CA PRO A 204 -6.63 -1.39 -17.37
C PRO A 204 -6.44 -2.83 -17.88
N LYS A 205 -5.96 -3.04 -19.12
CA LYS A 205 -5.77 -4.40 -19.66
C LYS A 205 -4.54 -5.05 -19.04
N GLY A 206 -3.43 -4.31 -18.97
CA GLY A 206 -2.23 -4.72 -18.27
C GLY A 206 -2.34 -4.63 -16.75
N ARG A 207 -3.48 -4.14 -16.22
CA ARG A 207 -3.72 -3.87 -14.79
C ARG A 207 -2.57 -3.10 -14.14
N THR A 208 -2.05 -2.12 -14.87
CA THR A 208 -0.85 -1.37 -14.49
C THR A 208 -1.20 0.10 -14.29
N ILE A 209 -0.75 0.66 -13.18
CA ILE A 209 -0.87 2.06 -12.81
C ILE A 209 0.53 2.64 -12.79
N ARG A 210 0.82 3.58 -13.68
CA ARG A 210 2.09 4.31 -13.73
C ARG A 210 1.92 5.62 -12.99
N LEU A 211 2.83 5.90 -12.07
CA LEU A 211 2.91 7.14 -11.32
C LEU A 211 4.16 7.88 -11.78
N ARG A 212 4.02 9.10 -12.31
CA ARG A 212 5.17 9.99 -12.50
C ARG A 212 5.27 10.92 -11.30
N PHE A 213 6.46 11.09 -10.73
CA PHE A 213 6.64 11.90 -9.51
C PHE A 213 7.11 13.31 -9.84
N ILE A 214 6.69 14.30 -9.05
CA ILE A 214 7.19 15.67 -9.15
C ILE A 214 8.69 15.75 -8.89
N ALA A 215 9.20 14.92 -7.97
CA ALA A 215 10.61 14.81 -7.67
C ALA A 215 11.42 14.16 -8.82
N GLY A 216 10.76 13.74 -9.90
CA GLY A 216 11.36 12.99 -11.00
C GLY A 216 11.30 11.47 -10.80
N GLY A 217 11.49 10.75 -11.91
CA GLY A 217 11.30 9.30 -11.97
C GLY A 217 9.83 8.89 -11.95
N GLU A 218 9.60 7.59 -12.06
CA GLU A 218 8.27 7.00 -12.08
C GLU A 218 8.22 5.64 -11.38
N ALA A 219 7.02 5.19 -11.04
CA ALA A 219 6.74 3.84 -10.57
C ALA A 219 5.65 3.20 -11.44
N SER A 220 5.92 1.99 -11.94
CA SER A 220 4.91 1.10 -12.49
C SER A 220 4.41 0.16 -11.39
N VAL A 221 3.14 0.27 -11.03
CA VAL A 221 2.45 -0.58 -10.04
C VAL A 221 1.47 -1.50 -10.75
N ARG A 222 1.75 -2.80 -10.75
CA ARG A 222 0.92 -3.80 -11.43
C ARG A 222 0.14 -4.65 -10.43
N LEU A 223 -1.17 -4.73 -10.61
CA LEU A 223 -2.04 -5.61 -9.85
C LEU A 223 -1.93 -7.04 -10.39
N ILE A 224 -1.08 -7.85 -9.75
CA ILE A 224 -0.72 -9.19 -10.22
C ILE A 224 -1.61 -10.30 -9.66
N GLU A 225 -2.27 -10.07 -8.53
CA GLU A 225 -3.17 -11.05 -7.93
C GLU A 225 -4.30 -10.34 -7.18
N VAL A 226 -5.52 -10.85 -7.32
CA VAL A 226 -6.65 -10.56 -6.45
C VAL A 226 -7.39 -11.86 -6.22
N SER A 227 -7.31 -12.36 -5.00
CA SER A 227 -7.85 -13.65 -4.58
C SER A 227 -8.48 -13.52 -3.19
N ARG A 228 -9.01 -14.63 -2.67
CA ARG A 228 -9.49 -14.66 -1.28
C ARG A 228 -8.33 -14.75 -0.30
N GLU A 229 -7.14 -15.09 -0.76
CA GLU A 229 -5.95 -15.24 0.04
C GLU A 229 -5.23 -13.89 0.18
N ARG A 230 -5.17 -13.11 -0.91
CA ARG A 230 -4.47 -11.82 -0.94
C ARG A 230 -4.85 -10.93 -2.12
N THR A 231 -4.48 -9.66 -2.01
CA THR A 231 -4.28 -8.76 -3.15
C THR A 231 -2.81 -8.41 -3.23
N ALA A 232 -2.17 -8.58 -4.38
CA ALA A 232 -0.73 -8.38 -4.56
C ALA A 232 -0.41 -7.37 -5.67
N LEU A 233 0.53 -6.47 -5.38
CA LEU A 233 1.02 -5.44 -6.27
C LEU A 233 2.52 -5.64 -6.49
N ASP A 234 2.95 -5.76 -7.75
CA ASP A 234 4.37 -5.65 -8.10
C ASP A 234 4.69 -4.19 -8.44
N VAL A 235 5.73 -3.66 -7.83
CA VAL A 235 6.19 -2.28 -8.03
C VAL A 235 7.55 -2.28 -8.71
N THR A 236 7.73 -1.44 -9.72
CA THR A 236 9.02 -1.20 -10.40
C THR A 236 9.25 0.29 -10.56
N PHE A 237 10.42 0.79 -10.18
CA PHE A 237 10.81 2.20 -10.35
C PHE A 237 11.61 2.42 -11.63
N GLU A 238 11.33 3.45 -12.41
CA GLU A 238 12.13 3.80 -13.59
C GLU A 238 12.52 5.30 -13.56
N PRO A 239 13.83 5.66 -13.56
CA PRO A 239 14.95 4.79 -13.22
C PRO A 239 14.81 4.21 -11.79
N SER A 240 15.71 3.31 -11.38
CA SER A 240 15.73 2.79 -10.01
C SER A 240 15.66 3.94 -9.01
N TYR A 241 14.80 3.81 -7.99
CA TYR A 241 14.77 4.77 -6.91
C TYR A 241 16.13 4.78 -6.22
N ARG A 242 16.69 5.98 -6.09
CA ARG A 242 17.91 6.23 -5.32
C ARG A 242 17.55 7.23 -4.24
N SER A 243 18.03 6.96 -3.03
CA SER A 243 17.91 7.94 -1.95
C SER A 243 18.83 9.13 -2.29
N SER A 244 18.30 10.10 -3.05
CA SER A 244 19.03 11.32 -3.39
C SER A 244 18.67 12.39 -2.36
N ASN A 245 19.66 12.74 -1.53
CA ASN A 245 19.74 13.90 -0.64
C ASN A 245 18.43 14.33 0.05
N LYS A 246 18.32 13.92 1.33
CA LYS A 246 17.51 14.52 2.40
C LYS A 246 16.41 15.46 1.91
N SER A 247 15.18 14.94 1.83
CA SER A 247 14.02 15.84 1.87
C SER A 247 14.10 16.70 3.15
N ALA A 248 13.39 17.82 3.19
CA ALA A 248 13.27 18.64 4.41
C ALA A 248 12.73 17.83 5.62
N ALA A 249 12.22 16.62 5.39
CA ALA A 249 11.86 15.62 6.39
C ALA A 249 12.96 14.54 6.54
N ALA A 250 14.21 14.95 6.78
CA ALA A 250 15.41 14.14 6.59
C ALA A 250 15.40 12.71 7.19
N ASP A 251 14.55 12.44 8.19
CA ASP A 251 14.43 11.13 8.82
C ASP A 251 13.29 10.27 8.24
N MET A 252 12.26 10.85 7.60
CA MET A 252 11.09 10.14 7.06
C MET A 252 11.14 9.89 5.54
N SER A 253 12.28 10.16 4.90
CA SER A 253 12.48 9.84 3.48
C SER A 253 12.55 8.33 3.25
N GLY A 254 11.79 7.84 2.28
CA GLY A 254 11.80 6.43 1.88
C GLY A 254 11.23 6.25 0.48
N PHE A 255 11.28 5.01 -0.01
CA PHE A 255 10.65 4.60 -1.27
C PHE A 255 9.23 4.07 -1.07
N ALA A 256 8.89 3.70 0.17
CA ALA A 256 7.57 3.26 0.58
C ALA A 256 7.37 3.54 2.07
N MET A 257 6.11 3.62 2.49
CA MET A 257 5.75 3.78 3.90
C MET A 257 4.43 3.08 4.18
N LEU A 258 4.30 2.50 5.37
CA LEU A 258 3.02 2.10 5.94
C LEU A 258 2.50 3.21 6.85
N ARG A 259 1.20 3.50 6.75
CA ARG A 259 0.44 4.40 7.62
C ARG A 259 -0.71 3.64 8.26
N SER A 260 -0.89 3.74 9.57
CA SER A 260 -1.91 2.96 10.28
C SER A 260 -2.24 3.57 11.64
N MET A 261 -3.12 2.90 12.38
CA MET A 261 -3.60 3.29 13.70
C MET A 261 -3.21 2.23 14.73
N TYR A 262 -2.78 2.66 15.92
CA TYR A 262 -2.48 1.81 17.08
C TYR A 262 -2.72 2.54 18.40
N VAL A 263 -3.65 2.04 19.21
CA VAL A 263 -3.82 2.44 20.61
C VAL A 263 -3.39 1.33 21.56
N ALA A 264 -3.81 0.10 21.25
CA ALA A 264 -3.48 -1.11 21.98
C ALA A 264 -3.54 -2.32 21.05
N ASP A 265 -3.05 -3.47 21.49
CA ASP A 265 -2.98 -4.68 20.66
C ASP A 265 -4.33 -5.14 20.11
N ASP A 266 -5.41 -4.89 20.87
CA ASP A 266 -6.79 -5.20 20.53
C ASP A 266 -7.59 -3.98 20.00
N ASN A 267 -6.95 -2.81 19.84
CA ASN A 267 -7.58 -1.61 19.30
C ASN A 267 -6.61 -0.88 18.36
N ALA A 268 -6.46 -1.49 17.19
CA ALA A 268 -5.50 -1.06 16.17
C ALA A 268 -5.79 -1.69 14.80
N ASP A 269 -5.26 -1.08 13.75
CA ASP A 269 -5.18 -1.72 12.44
C ASP A 269 -3.90 -2.53 12.27
N ILE A 270 -2.86 -2.22 13.05
CA ILE A 270 -1.66 -3.07 13.22
C ILE A 270 -1.20 -3.06 14.67
N SER A 271 -0.74 -4.19 15.20
CA SER A 271 -0.15 -4.27 16.54
C SER A 271 1.18 -5.02 16.59
N ARG A 272 1.53 -5.70 15.49
CA ARG A 272 2.71 -6.56 15.39
C ARG A 272 3.47 -6.28 14.10
N VAL A 273 4.79 -6.31 14.22
CA VAL A 273 5.73 -6.26 13.10
C VAL A 273 6.44 -7.61 13.03
N GLU A 274 6.36 -8.27 11.88
CA GLU A 274 7.01 -9.56 11.61
C GLU A 274 7.94 -9.40 10.42
N TRP A 275 9.18 -9.88 10.50
CA TRP A 275 10.12 -9.73 9.39
C TRP A 275 11.04 -10.92 9.23
N ARG A 276 11.70 -10.99 8.08
CA ARG A 276 12.84 -11.87 7.86
C ARG A 276 14.10 -11.04 7.71
N ASP A 277 15.16 -11.41 8.41
CA ASP A 277 16.47 -10.79 8.25
C ASP A 277 17.19 -11.24 6.96
N ALA A 278 18.39 -10.74 6.71
CA ALA A 278 19.20 -11.11 5.53
C ALA A 278 19.45 -12.62 5.42
N ALA A 279 19.63 -13.32 6.55
CA ALA A 279 19.80 -14.78 6.59
C ALA A 279 18.47 -15.55 6.46
N GLY A 280 17.34 -14.84 6.49
CA GLY A 280 16.01 -15.40 6.36
C GLY A 280 15.36 -15.89 7.63
N ARG A 281 16.00 -15.63 8.78
CA ARG A 281 15.43 -15.96 10.08
C ARG A 281 14.23 -15.08 10.34
N ALA A 282 13.16 -15.68 10.85
CA ALA A 282 11.93 -14.98 11.16
C ALA A 282 12.03 -14.33 12.55
N HIS A 283 11.57 -13.10 12.64
CA HIS A 283 11.54 -12.28 13.84
C HIS A 283 10.18 -11.61 13.97
N HIS A 284 9.80 -11.24 15.18
CA HIS A 284 8.63 -10.41 15.43
C HIS A 284 8.78 -9.59 16.70
N THR A 285 8.05 -8.48 16.77
CA THR A 285 7.91 -7.64 17.96
C THR A 285 6.60 -6.83 17.86
N SER A 286 6.25 -6.09 18.91
CA SER A 286 5.12 -5.18 18.90
C SER A 286 5.44 -3.90 18.12
N VAL A 287 4.41 -3.18 17.68
CA VAL A 287 4.58 -1.85 17.06
C VAL A 287 5.26 -0.89 18.04
N ALA A 288 4.89 -0.93 19.33
CA ALA A 288 5.43 -0.05 20.36
C ALA A 288 6.93 -0.28 20.64
N GLU A 289 7.42 -1.51 20.55
CA GLU A 289 8.82 -1.87 20.81
C GLU A 289 9.73 -1.73 19.58
N THR A 290 9.16 -1.55 18.39
CA THR A 290 9.95 -1.41 17.17
C THR A 290 10.52 0.00 17.06
N THR A 291 11.84 0.16 17.05
CA THR A 291 12.48 1.44 16.69
C THR A 291 12.92 1.44 15.23
N ALA A 292 13.77 0.48 14.85
CA ALA A 292 14.20 0.25 13.48
C ALA A 292 14.62 -1.21 13.31
N LEU A 293 14.56 -1.72 12.08
CA LEU A 293 14.99 -3.08 11.75
C LEU A 293 15.51 -3.17 10.32
N GLN A 294 16.24 -4.25 10.04
CA GLN A 294 16.71 -4.61 8.70
C GLN A 294 15.95 -5.83 8.21
N ALA A 295 15.28 -5.72 7.06
CA ALA A 295 14.37 -6.75 6.56
C ALA A 295 14.59 -7.07 5.08
N ARG A 296 14.55 -8.35 4.72
CA ARG A 296 14.33 -8.79 3.33
C ARG A 296 12.84 -9.00 3.00
N SER A 297 11.99 -8.99 4.03
CA SER A 297 10.54 -9.00 3.95
C SER A 297 9.98 -8.53 5.29
N VAL A 298 8.95 -7.70 5.30
CA VAL A 298 8.28 -7.22 6.52
C VAL A 298 6.77 -7.28 6.36
N ARG A 299 6.06 -7.78 7.38
CA ARG A 299 4.61 -7.81 7.50
C ARG A 299 4.21 -6.97 8.71
N PHE A 300 3.27 -6.08 8.48
CA PHE A 300 2.60 -5.28 9.49
C PHE A 300 1.19 -5.82 9.66
N GLY A 301 0.86 -6.26 10.86
CA GLY A 301 -0.38 -6.99 11.06
C GLY A 301 -0.73 -7.19 12.50
N ARG A 302 -1.59 -8.18 12.74
CA ARG A 302 -2.18 -8.47 14.05
C ARG A 302 -2.26 -9.98 14.30
N VAL A 303 -2.20 -10.37 15.56
CA VAL A 303 -2.41 -11.76 15.99
C VAL A 303 -3.62 -11.94 16.90
N VAL A 304 -4.24 -10.83 17.30
CA VAL A 304 -5.49 -10.79 18.07
C VAL A 304 -6.53 -9.96 17.30
N PRO A 305 -7.83 -10.29 17.40
CA PRO A 305 -8.90 -9.49 16.82
C PRO A 305 -8.88 -8.05 17.33
N SER A 306 -8.99 -7.09 16.41
CA SER A 306 -9.10 -5.66 16.74
C SER A 306 -10.56 -5.22 16.89
N ARG A 307 -10.79 -4.33 17.86
CA ARG A 307 -12.04 -3.59 18.10
C ARG A 307 -12.19 -2.38 17.18
N HIS A 308 -11.16 -1.99 16.42
CA HIS A 308 -11.25 -0.96 15.39
C HIS A 308 -11.76 -1.58 14.08
N ASN A 309 -10.90 -2.24 13.29
CA ASN A 309 -11.34 -3.00 12.11
C ASN A 309 -10.92 -4.47 12.18
N THR A 310 -11.80 -5.34 12.68
CA THR A 310 -11.49 -6.76 12.92
C THR A 310 -10.99 -7.51 11.69
N ASP A 311 -11.55 -7.22 10.51
CA ASP A 311 -11.26 -7.91 9.24
C ASP A 311 -10.38 -7.11 8.27
N ALA A 312 -9.84 -5.98 8.71
CA ALA A 312 -8.88 -5.23 7.90
C ALA A 312 -7.64 -6.10 7.59
N PRO A 313 -7.03 -5.92 6.41
CA PRO A 313 -5.90 -6.73 6.01
C PRO A 313 -4.62 -6.33 6.72
N ASP A 314 -3.75 -7.32 6.93
CA ASP A 314 -2.34 -7.08 7.20
C ASP A 314 -1.63 -6.68 5.89
N ILE A 315 -0.60 -5.85 5.98
CA ILE A 315 0.19 -5.40 4.82
C ILE A 315 1.59 -5.98 4.88
N ARG A 316 2.04 -6.61 3.79
CA ARG A 316 3.40 -7.15 3.64
C ARG A 316 4.15 -6.44 2.51
N PHE A 317 5.42 -6.16 2.75
CA PHE A 317 6.39 -5.74 1.76
C PHE A 317 7.48 -6.80 1.62
N ASP A 318 7.73 -7.28 0.42
CA ASP A 318 8.75 -8.28 0.14
C ASP A 318 9.32 -8.19 -1.29
N ALA A 319 10.06 -9.21 -1.70
CA ALA A 319 10.65 -9.33 -3.04
C ALA A 319 11.48 -8.10 -3.46
N PHE A 320 12.23 -7.52 -2.52
CA PHE A 320 13.09 -6.37 -2.77
C PHE A 320 14.24 -6.74 -3.72
N ASP A 321 14.40 -5.93 -4.76
CA ASP A 321 15.45 -6.09 -5.76
C ASP A 321 16.08 -4.73 -6.09
N GLY A 322 17.40 -4.75 -6.30
CA GLY A 322 18.22 -3.57 -6.53
C GLY A 322 18.29 -3.21 -8.02
N PRO A 323 18.93 -2.08 -8.36
CA PRO A 323 19.35 -1.85 -9.74
C PRO A 323 20.23 -3.01 -10.25
N PRO A 324 20.14 -3.37 -11.54
CA PRO A 324 21.04 -4.35 -12.15
C PRO A 324 22.51 -3.91 -12.11
#